data_AF-A0A9D6LLK1-F1
#
_entry.id   AF-A0A9D6LLK1-F1
#
_cell.length_a   1.000
_cell.length_b   1.000
_cell.length_c   1.000
_cell.angle_alpha   90.00
_cell.angle_beta   90.00
_cell.angle_gamma   90.00
#
_symmetry.space_group_name_H-M   'P 1'
#
loop_
_entity.id
_entity.type
_entity.pdbx_description
1 polymer ?
#
loop_
_entity_poly.entity_id
_entity_poly.type
_entity_poly.pdbx_seq_one_letter_code
_entity_poly.pdbx_strand_id
1 'polypeptide(L)'
;NWRIVKVATTKAQRKLFFNLRKSRERLGWMTRGEVDTLAENLDVAPESVQEMESRMSNADVAFDADNDADDDSFHAAPAGYLQDMRYNPEVLATQSDQEDLRQTQLRSALTSLDARSRDIIQRRWLDEKKPTLHELADEYGISAERIRQIEMKALDVMKDALEA
;
A
#
# COMPACT_ATOMS: atom_id res chain seq x y z
N ASN A 1 -25.53 -21.64 -12.56
CA ASN A 1 -25.13 -20.26 -12.18
C ASN A 1 -23.63 -20.31 -11.88
N TRP A 2 -22.82 -19.98 -12.87
CA TRP A 2 -21.35 -20.04 -12.82
C TRP A 2 -20.86 -18.60 -12.70
N ARG A 3 -19.96 -18.34 -11.75
CA ARG A 3 -19.26 -17.05 -11.61
C ARG A 3 -17.78 -17.29 -11.80
N ILE A 4 -17.09 -16.31 -12.38
CA ILE A 4 -15.66 -16.40 -12.67
C ILE A 4 -14.88 -16.39 -11.35
N VAL A 5 -15.33 -15.57 -10.39
CA VAL A 5 -14.75 -15.51 -9.04
C VAL A 5 -15.54 -16.38 -8.07
N LYS A 6 -14.84 -17.23 -7.31
CA LYS A 6 -15.46 -18.03 -6.24
C LYS A 6 -15.91 -17.10 -5.09
N VAL A 7 -17.22 -17.00 -4.90
CA VAL A 7 -17.83 -16.08 -3.92
C VAL A 7 -17.60 -16.53 -2.47
N ALA A 8 -17.65 -17.84 -2.20
CA ALA A 8 -17.50 -18.40 -0.85
C ALA A 8 -16.48 -19.56 -0.85
N THR A 9 -15.38 -19.40 -0.12
CA THR A 9 -14.30 -20.40 -0.06
C THR A 9 -14.31 -21.18 1.26
N THR A 10 -14.76 -20.57 2.36
CA THR A 10 -14.83 -21.21 3.68
C THR A 10 -16.20 -21.82 3.99
N LYS A 11 -16.27 -22.69 5.01
CA LYS A 11 -17.53 -23.30 5.47
C LYS A 11 -18.53 -22.26 5.97
N ALA A 12 -18.06 -21.27 6.75
CA ALA A 12 -18.88 -20.17 7.26
C ALA A 12 -19.42 -19.28 6.12
N GLN A 13 -18.56 -18.92 5.16
CA GLN A 13 -18.97 -18.14 3.99
C GLN A 13 -19.99 -18.87 3.11
N ARG A 14 -19.85 -20.19 2.92
CA ARG A 14 -20.85 -20.96 2.16
C ARG A 14 -22.21 -20.96 2.87
N LYS A 15 -22.22 -21.14 4.19
CA LYS A 15 -23.45 -21.06 4.99
C LYS A 15 -24.10 -19.68 4.87
N LEU A 16 -23.30 -18.62 4.97
CA LEU A 16 -23.73 -17.23 4.78
C LEU A 16 -24.30 -17.00 3.37
N PHE A 17 -23.60 -17.45 2.32
CA PHE A 17 -24.05 -17.36 0.93
C PHE A 17 -25.40 -18.05 0.69
N PHE A 18 -25.58 -19.28 1.20
CA PHE A 18 -26.85 -19.99 1.04
C PHE A 18 -27.99 -19.34 1.83
N ASN A 19 -27.72 -18.81 3.02
CA ASN A 19 -28.71 -18.08 3.82
C ASN A 19 -29.13 -16.77 3.15
N LEU A 20 -28.17 -15.96 2.69
CA LEU A 20 -28.42 -14.73 1.94
C LEU A 20 -29.13 -14.99 0.61
N ARG A 21 -28.84 -16.12 -0.05
CA ARG A 21 -29.52 -16.50 -1.28
C ARG A 21 -30.97 -16.86 -1.04
N LYS A 22 -31.28 -17.46 0.11
CA LYS A 22 -32.64 -17.82 0.51
C LYS A 22 -33.46 -16.59 0.89
N SER A 23 -32.86 -15.58 1.52
CA SER A 23 -33.55 -14.33 1.88
C SER A 23 -33.77 -13.38 0.69
N ARG A 24 -33.08 -13.59 -0.44
CA ARG A 24 -33.14 -12.77 -1.67
C ARG A 24 -34.45 -12.82 -2.47
N GLU A 25 -35.46 -13.58 -2.07
CA GLU A 25 -36.82 -13.38 -2.63
C GLU A 25 -37.34 -11.95 -2.37
N ARG A 26 -36.73 -11.24 -1.42
CA ARG A 26 -36.95 -9.81 -1.19
C ARG A 26 -36.05 -8.96 -2.09
N LEU A 27 -36.67 -8.11 -2.91
CA LEU A 27 -36.01 -7.07 -3.70
C LEU A 27 -35.52 -5.94 -2.76
N GLY A 28 -34.21 -5.77 -2.61
CA GLY A 28 -33.61 -4.62 -1.89
C GLY A 28 -32.28 -4.94 -1.20
N TRP A 29 -31.53 -3.89 -0.86
CA TRP A 29 -30.35 -3.99 0.02
C TRP A 29 -30.80 -4.25 1.46
N MET A 30 -29.99 -4.96 2.22
CA MET A 30 -30.25 -5.24 3.64
C MET A 30 -30.11 -3.95 4.46
N THR A 31 -31.01 -3.78 5.41
CA THR A 31 -30.87 -2.71 6.41
C THR A 31 -29.79 -3.08 7.43
N ARG A 32 -29.21 -2.07 8.09
CA ARG A 32 -28.13 -2.29 9.07
C ARG A 32 -28.52 -3.29 10.18
N GLY A 33 -29.75 -3.21 10.70
CA GLY A 33 -30.22 -4.14 11.73
C GLY A 33 -30.31 -5.59 11.26
N GLU A 34 -30.57 -5.82 9.97
CA GLU A 34 -30.61 -7.17 9.40
C GLU A 34 -29.22 -7.75 9.17
N VAL A 35 -28.26 -6.90 8.79
CA VAL A 35 -26.85 -7.26 8.73
C VAL A 35 -26.36 -7.70 10.11
N ASP A 36 -26.64 -6.91 11.15
CA ASP A 36 -26.22 -7.21 12.53
C ASP A 36 -26.85 -8.51 13.04
N THR A 37 -28.15 -8.70 12.81
CA THR A 37 -28.86 -9.93 13.20
C THR A 37 -28.30 -11.17 12.48
N LEU A 38 -27.95 -11.06 11.20
CA LEU A 38 -27.39 -12.18 10.44
C LEU A 38 -25.95 -12.48 10.85
N ALA A 39 -25.17 -11.45 11.16
CA ALA A 39 -23.82 -11.55 11.69
C ALA A 39 -23.78 -12.33 13.01
N GLU A 40 -24.66 -11.97 13.95
CA GLU A 40 -24.80 -12.66 15.25
C GLU A 40 -25.24 -14.12 15.08
N ASN A 41 -26.23 -14.40 14.24
CA ASN A 41 -26.73 -15.76 14.01
C ASN A 41 -25.71 -16.70 13.35
N LEU A 42 -24.74 -16.15 12.63
CA LEU A 42 -23.75 -16.91 11.87
C LEU A 42 -22.35 -16.85 12.47
N ASP A 43 -22.18 -16.15 13.58
CA ASP A 43 -20.89 -15.94 14.26
C ASP A 43 -19.82 -15.42 13.29
N VAL A 44 -20.19 -14.38 12.54
CA VAL A 44 -19.32 -13.71 11.57
C VAL A 44 -19.37 -12.20 11.76
N ALA A 45 -18.34 -11.50 11.32
CA ALA A 45 -18.29 -10.05 11.39
C ALA A 45 -19.36 -9.41 10.47
N PRO A 46 -20.04 -8.33 10.87
CA PRO A 46 -20.99 -7.60 10.01
C PRO A 46 -20.41 -7.18 8.66
N GLU A 47 -19.12 -6.87 8.62
CA GLU A 47 -18.38 -6.54 7.39
C GLU A 47 -18.37 -7.72 6.40
N SER A 48 -18.26 -8.95 6.91
CA SER A 48 -18.31 -10.16 6.08
C SER A 48 -19.71 -10.37 5.47
N VAL A 49 -20.77 -9.96 6.16
CA VAL A 49 -22.14 -10.01 5.65
C VAL A 49 -22.33 -9.00 4.52
N GLN A 50 -21.90 -7.75 4.73
CA GLN A 50 -21.98 -6.69 3.71
C GLN A 50 -21.14 -7.02 2.47
N GLU A 51 -19.94 -7.56 2.68
CA GLU A 51 -19.08 -8.01 1.58
C GLU A 51 -19.74 -9.14 0.80
N MET A 52 -20.32 -10.13 1.49
CA MET A 52 -21.03 -11.23 0.84
C MET A 52 -22.27 -10.74 0.09
N GLU A 53 -23.02 -9.80 0.65
CA GLU A 53 -24.18 -9.18 0.00
C GLU A 53 -23.77 -8.42 -1.27
N SER A 54 -22.75 -7.56 -1.19
CA SER A 54 -22.20 -6.81 -2.33
C SER A 54 -21.72 -7.75 -3.44
N ARG A 55 -20.94 -8.77 -3.07
CA ARG A 55 -20.49 -9.80 -4.01
C ARG A 55 -21.66 -10.55 -4.64
N MET A 56 -22.71 -10.88 -3.88
CA MET A 56 -23.89 -11.57 -4.41
C MET A 56 -24.75 -10.68 -5.33
N SER A 57 -24.85 -9.39 -5.04
CA SER A 57 -25.66 -8.44 -5.79
C SER A 57 -25.04 -7.99 -7.10
N ASN A 58 -23.72 -7.88 -7.15
CA ASN A 58 -23.03 -7.50 -8.38
C ASN A 58 -22.81 -8.73 -9.27
N ALA A 59 -23.09 -8.57 -10.56
CA ALA A 59 -22.71 -9.54 -11.58
C ALA A 59 -21.25 -9.27 -12.01
N ASP A 60 -20.55 -10.32 -12.42
CA ASP A 60 -19.24 -10.17 -13.07
C ASP A 60 -19.46 -9.43 -14.41
N VAL A 61 -18.73 -8.35 -14.66
CA VAL A 61 -18.80 -7.57 -15.90
C VAL A 61 -17.59 -7.89 -16.76
N ALA A 62 -17.80 -8.14 -18.05
CA ALA A 62 -16.72 -8.34 -19.00
C ALA A 62 -15.90 -7.05 -19.15
N PHE A 63 -14.57 -7.20 -19.29
CA PHE A 63 -13.69 -6.04 -19.43
C PHE A 63 -13.81 -5.37 -20.80
N ASP A 64 -13.92 -6.17 -21.86
CA ASP A 64 -14.16 -5.73 -23.23
C ASP A 64 -15.65 -5.69 -23.57
N ALA A 65 -15.99 -4.89 -24.59
CA ALA A 65 -17.33 -4.86 -25.16
C ALA A 65 -17.63 -6.20 -25.85
N ASP A 66 -18.89 -6.63 -25.81
CA ASP A 66 -19.33 -7.77 -26.60
C ASP A 66 -19.40 -7.36 -28.07
N ASN A 67 -18.67 -8.05 -28.94
CA ASN A 67 -18.56 -7.68 -30.37
C ASN A 67 -19.84 -7.96 -31.18
N ASP A 68 -20.82 -8.66 -30.57
CA ASP A 68 -22.10 -9.05 -31.18
C ASP A 68 -23.29 -8.15 -30.75
N ALA A 69 -23.04 -7.05 -30.04
CA ALA A 69 -24.07 -6.10 -29.66
C ALA A 69 -24.54 -5.29 -30.89
N ASP A 70 -25.85 -5.33 -31.17
CA ASP A 70 -26.51 -4.56 -32.23
C ASP A 70 -26.10 -3.07 -32.18
N ASP A 71 -25.80 -2.50 -33.34
CA ASP A 71 -25.13 -1.21 -33.59
C ASP A 71 -25.82 0.03 -32.93
N ASP A 72 -27.02 -0.14 -32.39
CA ASP A 72 -27.83 0.93 -31.79
C ASP A 72 -27.59 1.15 -30.28
N SER A 73 -26.80 0.31 -29.60
CA SER A 73 -26.52 0.46 -28.15
C SER A 73 -25.02 0.46 -27.85
N PHE A 74 -24.34 1.60 -28.03
CA PHE A 74 -22.96 1.77 -27.61
C PHE A 74 -22.85 1.68 -26.07
N HIS A 75 -22.59 0.48 -25.55
CA HIS A 75 -22.26 0.28 -24.14
C HIS A 75 -20.77 0.55 -23.94
N ALA A 76 -20.45 1.61 -23.19
CA ALA A 76 -19.07 1.89 -22.81
C ALA A 76 -18.51 0.73 -21.97
N ALA A 77 -17.63 -0.08 -22.57
CA ALA A 77 -16.95 -1.16 -21.87
C ALA A 77 -15.92 -0.59 -20.88
N PRO A 78 -15.63 -1.32 -19.77
CA PRO A 78 -14.60 -0.95 -18.82
C PRO A 78 -13.25 -0.59 -19.45
N ALA A 79 -12.84 -1.27 -20.51
CA ALA A 79 -11.63 -0.98 -21.27
C ALA A 79 -11.56 0.48 -21.79
N GLY A 80 -12.68 1.13 -22.06
CA GLY A 80 -12.73 2.49 -22.61
C GLY A 80 -12.60 3.61 -21.57
N TYR A 81 -12.82 3.32 -20.29
CA TYR A 81 -12.80 4.36 -19.23
C TYR A 81 -11.91 4.02 -18.02
N LEU A 82 -11.48 2.76 -17.87
CA LEU A 82 -10.51 2.39 -16.86
C LEU A 82 -9.10 2.77 -17.32
N GLN A 83 -8.47 3.68 -16.59
CA GLN A 83 -7.12 4.15 -16.88
C GLN A 83 -6.07 3.32 -16.14
N ASP A 84 -5.02 2.90 -16.83
CA ASP A 84 -3.81 2.36 -16.20
C ASP A 84 -2.83 3.49 -15.89
N MET A 85 -2.70 3.83 -14.60
CA MET A 85 -1.84 4.91 -14.13
C MET A 85 -0.39 4.47 -13.90
N ARG A 86 -0.04 3.19 -14.07
CA ARG A 86 1.32 2.67 -13.79
C ARG A 86 2.38 3.27 -14.68
N TYR A 87 2.01 3.61 -15.92
CA TYR A 87 2.93 4.14 -16.94
C TYR A 87 2.71 5.62 -17.23
N ASN A 88 2.17 6.37 -16.27
CA ASN A 88 2.00 7.80 -16.44
C ASN A 88 3.39 8.47 -16.59
N PRO A 89 3.71 9.09 -17.75
CA PRO A 89 5.02 9.66 -18.02
C PRO A 89 5.37 10.80 -17.05
N GLU A 90 4.39 11.58 -16.59
CA GLU A 90 4.59 12.64 -15.61
C GLU A 90 5.07 12.05 -14.27
N VAL A 91 4.42 10.98 -13.82
CA VAL A 91 4.76 10.31 -12.55
C VAL A 91 6.14 9.67 -12.65
N LEU A 92 6.44 9.00 -13.77
CA LEU A 92 7.74 8.37 -13.99
C LEU A 92 8.88 9.39 -14.05
N ALA A 93 8.71 10.47 -14.81
CA ALA A 93 9.71 11.54 -14.89
C ALA A 93 9.91 12.21 -13.53
N THR A 94 8.82 12.55 -12.84
CA THR A 94 8.87 13.16 -11.51
C THR A 94 9.59 12.27 -10.49
N GLN A 95 9.33 10.96 -10.50
CA GLN A 95 10.03 10.02 -9.61
C GLN A 95 11.54 9.95 -9.91
N SER A 96 11.92 9.95 -11.19
CA SER A 96 13.33 9.96 -11.61
C SER A 96 14.01 11.25 -11.15
N ASP A 97 13.42 12.40 -11.45
CA ASP A 97 13.97 13.71 -11.09
C ASP A 97 14.07 13.88 -9.57
N GLN A 98 13.07 13.41 -8.82
CA GLN A 98 13.10 13.42 -7.35
C GLN A 98 14.19 12.50 -6.79
N GLU A 99 14.44 11.35 -7.41
CA GLU A 99 15.52 10.45 -7.00
C GLU A 99 16.89 11.09 -7.23
N ASP A 100 17.11 11.64 -8.42
CA ASP A 100 18.36 12.31 -8.77
C ASP A 100 18.63 13.54 -7.90
N LEU A 101 17.58 14.33 -7.62
CA LEU A 101 17.66 15.46 -6.71
C LEU A 101 18.02 15.01 -5.29
N ARG A 102 17.33 13.99 -4.75
CA ARG A 102 17.61 13.45 -3.41
C ARG A 102 19.03 12.90 -3.30
N GLN A 103 19.51 12.17 -4.31
CA GLN A 103 20.88 11.67 -4.31
C GLN A 103 21.92 12.80 -4.35
N THR A 104 21.66 13.84 -5.15
CA THR A 104 22.55 15.00 -5.25
C THR A 104 22.60 15.78 -3.94
N GLN A 105 21.44 16.05 -3.34
CA GLN A 105 21.31 16.70 -2.05
C GLN A 105 21.99 15.89 -0.92
N LEU A 106 21.75 14.57 -0.87
CA LEU A 106 22.41 13.69 0.10
C LEU A 106 23.94 13.70 -0.06
N ARG A 107 24.45 13.63 -1.28
CA ARG A 107 25.90 13.70 -1.55
C ARG A 107 26.46 15.05 -1.08
N SER A 108 25.79 16.15 -1.40
CA SER A 108 26.19 17.49 -0.95
C SER A 108 26.23 17.58 0.58
N ALA A 109 25.17 17.14 1.25
CA ALA A 109 25.09 17.10 2.71
C ALA A 109 26.16 16.20 3.35
N LEU A 110 26.53 15.08 2.73
CA LEU A 110 27.64 14.25 3.20
C LEU A 110 29.00 14.92 3.01
N THR A 111 29.17 15.76 1.99
CA THR A 111 30.42 16.50 1.77
C THR A 111 30.63 17.67 2.71
N SER A 112 29.57 18.23 3.30
CA SER A 112 29.69 19.30 4.31
C SER A 112 30.17 18.78 5.68
N LEU A 113 30.09 17.47 5.91
CA LEU A 113 30.57 16.83 7.12
C LEU A 113 32.09 16.64 7.12
N ASP A 114 32.68 16.68 8.31
CA ASP A 114 34.06 16.28 8.51
C ASP A 114 34.24 14.77 8.23
N ALA A 115 35.49 14.36 7.94
CA ALA A 115 35.79 12.99 7.53
C ALA A 115 35.35 11.93 8.55
N ARG A 116 35.43 12.23 9.86
CA ARG A 116 35.06 11.29 10.92
C ARG A 116 33.55 11.19 11.06
N SER A 117 32.85 12.32 11.07
CA SER A 117 31.38 12.36 11.13
C SER A 117 30.74 11.65 9.93
N ARG A 118 31.28 11.89 8.72
CA ARG A 118 30.83 11.23 7.50
C ARG A 118 30.98 9.71 7.56
N ASP A 119 32.12 9.20 8.00
CA ASP A 119 32.35 7.75 8.12
C ASP A 119 31.37 7.10 9.13
N ILE A 120 31.17 7.74 10.28
CA ILE A 120 30.21 7.27 11.30
C ILE A 120 28.78 7.22 10.73
N ILE A 121 28.33 8.27 10.03
CA ILE A 121 26.99 8.30 9.43
C ILE A 121 26.86 7.25 8.33
N GLN A 122 27.85 7.12 7.46
CA GLN A 122 27.83 6.15 6.36
C GLN A 122 27.69 4.73 6.90
N ARG A 123 28.54 4.33 7.85
CA ARG A 123 28.51 2.97 8.42
C ARG A 123 27.23 2.68 9.17
N ARG A 124 26.68 3.64 9.91
CA ARG A 124 25.48 3.43 10.73
C ARG A 124 24.17 3.47 9.94
N TRP A 125 24.11 4.23 8.85
CA TRP A 125 22.85 4.50 8.16
C TRP A 125 22.80 4.01 6.72
N LEU A 126 23.92 4.08 5.98
CA LEU A 126 23.98 3.81 4.55
C LEU A 126 24.49 2.39 4.23
N ASP A 127 25.39 1.84 5.04
CA ASP A 127 25.93 0.51 4.82
C ASP A 127 24.92 -0.60 5.21
N GLU A 128 25.03 -1.76 4.55
CA GLU A 128 24.15 -2.91 4.79
C GLU A 128 24.35 -3.49 6.21
N LYS A 129 25.60 -3.57 6.66
CA LYS A 129 25.97 -4.06 7.99
C LYS A 129 26.24 -2.89 8.92
N LYS A 130 25.23 -2.54 9.71
CA LYS A 130 25.24 -1.37 10.58
C LYS A 130 25.92 -1.71 11.91
N PRO A 131 27.12 -1.20 12.20
CA PRO A 131 27.79 -1.47 13.46
C PRO A 131 27.06 -0.79 14.61
N THR A 132 27.20 -1.36 15.81
CA THR A 132 26.65 -0.77 17.02
C THR A 132 27.49 0.44 17.48
N LEU A 133 26.91 1.29 18.33
CA LEU A 133 27.65 2.41 18.94
C LEU A 133 28.91 1.95 19.71
N HIS A 134 28.86 0.75 20.30
CA HIS A 134 29.98 0.19 21.06
C HIS A 134 31.12 -0.26 20.14
N GLU A 135 30.79 -0.92 19.02
CA GLU A 135 31.79 -1.34 18.02
C GLU A 135 32.54 -0.14 17.42
N LEU A 136 31.82 0.93 17.10
CA LEU A 136 32.44 2.17 16.63
C LEU A 136 33.24 2.88 17.72
N ALA A 137 32.75 2.85 18.96
CA ALA A 137 33.46 3.40 20.11
C ALA A 137 34.81 2.70 20.34
N ASP A 138 34.83 1.37 20.25
CA ASP A 138 36.03 0.55 20.38
C ASP A 138 37.01 0.81 19.23
N GLU A 139 36.54 0.92 17.98
CA GLU A 139 37.38 1.23 16.81
C GLU A 139 38.02 2.62 16.91
N TYR A 140 37.24 3.62 17.32
CA TYR A 140 37.68 5.01 17.41
C TYR A 140 38.34 5.36 18.75
N GLY A 141 38.42 4.43 19.71
CA GLY A 141 38.98 4.64 21.04
C GLY A 141 38.27 5.72 21.87
N ILE A 142 36.96 5.88 21.69
CA ILE A 142 36.13 6.86 22.41
C ILE A 142 34.91 6.20 23.03
N SER A 143 34.18 6.90 23.91
CA SER A 143 32.95 6.34 24.49
C SER A 143 31.81 6.25 23.45
N ALA A 144 30.90 5.29 23.64
CA ALA A 144 29.68 5.15 22.84
C ALA A 144 28.82 6.43 22.85
N GLU A 145 28.76 7.12 23.99
CA GLU A 145 28.07 8.41 24.11
C GLU A 145 28.73 9.49 23.24
N ARG A 146 30.07 9.48 23.11
CA ARG A 146 30.75 10.41 22.23
C ARG A 146 30.45 10.17 20.76
N ILE A 147 30.34 8.91 20.32
CA ILE A 147 29.89 8.57 18.96
C ILE A 147 28.47 9.09 18.73
N ARG A 148 27.55 8.89 19.70
CA ARG A 148 26.18 9.40 19.63
C ARG A 148 26.12 10.92 19.48
N GLN A 149 26.97 11.66 20.21
CA GLN A 149 27.05 13.12 20.07
C GLN A 149 27.53 13.55 18.69
N ILE A 150 28.55 12.87 18.14
CA ILE A 150 29.05 13.15 16.79
C ILE A 150 27.96 12.90 15.75
N GLU A 151 27.23 11.79 15.87
CA GLU A 151 26.10 11.46 15.00
C GLU A 151 25.01 12.53 15.05
N MET A 152 24.55 12.93 16.24
CA MET A 152 23.50 13.95 16.37
C MET A 152 23.93 15.28 15.73
N LYS A 153 25.18 15.69 15.96
CA LYS A 153 25.71 16.91 15.36
C LYS A 153 25.83 16.80 13.84
N ALA A 154 26.23 15.65 13.32
CA ALA A 154 26.33 15.40 11.89
C ALA A 154 24.95 15.45 11.22
N LEU A 155 23.92 14.85 11.86
CA LEU A 155 22.55 14.90 11.36
C LEU A 155 21.99 16.33 11.33
N ASP A 156 22.33 17.15 12.33
CA ASP A 156 21.92 18.57 12.37
C ASP A 156 22.53 19.35 11.20
N VAL A 157 23.84 19.20 10.95
CA VAL A 157 24.53 19.82 9.81
C VAL A 157 23.99 19.32 8.47
N MET A 158 23.69 18.03 8.36
CA MET A 158 23.07 17.49 7.15
C MET A 158 21.68 18.06 6.92
N LYS A 159 20.88 18.23 7.98
CA LYS A 159 19.55 18.83 7.89
C LYS A 159 19.63 20.27 7.39
N ASP A 160 20.53 21.08 7.95
CA ASP A 160 20.76 22.46 7.50
C ASP A 160 21.18 22.51 6.02
N ALA A 161 22.01 21.57 5.58
CA ALA A 161 22.45 21.49 4.17
C ALA A 161 21.36 20.98 3.21
N LEU A 162 20.31 20.33 3.72
CA LEU A 162 19.15 19.87 2.94
C LEU A 162 18.03 20.92 2.88
N GLU A 163 17.94 21.79 3.89
CA GLU A 163 16.99 22.90 3.95
C GLU A 163 17.49 24.18 3.26
N ALA A 164 18.79 24.28 2.97
CA ALA A 164 19.44 25.40 2.26
C ALA A 164 19.33 25.29 0.73
#